data_AF-A0A2I0WWM1-F1
#
_entry.id   AF-A0A2I0WWM1-F1
#
_cell.length_a   1.000
_cell.length_b   1.000
_cell.length_c   1.000
_cell.angle_alpha   90.00
_cell.angle_beta   90.00
_cell.angle_gamma   90.00
#
_symmetry.space_group_name_H-M   'P 1'
#
loop_
_entity.id
_entity.type
_entity.pdbx_description
1 polymer ?
#
loop_
_entity_poly.entity_id
_entity_poly.type
_entity_poly.pdbx_seq_one_letter_code
_entity_poly.pdbx_strand_id
1 'polypeptide(L)'
;MPPGTRIHIELNENNIPCNIPESILLGTYLGVVARDSVLAPISFPDWRNKKFEFPSHMRQWILQSLGVKWRNYKTTLKAEHWDSRRIQEILETVPAGVDQLQWCQLVNKWSKPEDQERAAKNSANAKKQTCPHTMGRVSSVRREKRNGMELNIYNY
;
A
#
# COMPACT_ATOMS: atom_id res chain seq x y z
N MET A 1 -8.80 14.46 6.98
CA MET A 1 -8.96 15.75 6.28
C MET A 1 -10.28 16.35 6.72
N PRO A 2 -10.38 17.65 6.98
CA PRO A 2 -11.66 18.31 7.22
C PRO A 2 -12.59 18.13 6.01
N PRO A 3 -13.91 18.04 6.22
CA PRO A 3 -14.87 18.06 5.12
C PRO A 3 -14.70 19.33 4.26
N GLY A 4 -14.64 19.18 2.93
CA GLY A 4 -14.58 20.30 1.99
C GLY A 4 -13.17 20.76 1.56
N THR A 5 -12.09 20.14 2.03
CA THR A 5 -10.74 20.47 1.55
C THR A 5 -10.55 20.04 0.09
N ARG A 6 -10.27 20.99 -0.80
CA ARG A 6 -9.89 20.74 -2.20
C ARG A 6 -8.36 20.78 -2.32
N ILE A 7 -7.76 19.72 -2.84
CA ILE A 7 -6.32 19.66 -3.13
C ILE A 7 -6.13 19.86 -4.63
N HIS A 8 -5.35 20.86 -5.02
CA HIS A 8 -4.89 20.98 -6.40
C HIS A 8 -3.68 20.06 -6.59
N ILE A 9 -3.73 19.16 -7.57
CA ILE A 9 -2.64 18.22 -7.86
C ILE A 9 -2.12 18.50 -9.25
N GLU A 10 -0.86 18.89 -9.33
CA GLU A 10 -0.15 19.02 -10.59
C GLU A 10 0.33 17.64 -11.05
N LEU A 11 0.15 17.37 -12.33
CA LEU A 11 0.52 16.10 -12.95
C LEU A 11 1.61 16.34 -13.99
N ASN A 12 2.54 15.39 -14.10
CA ASN A 12 3.45 15.35 -15.24
C ASN A 12 2.79 14.72 -16.47
N GLU A 13 3.54 14.62 -17.56
CA GLU A 13 3.12 14.00 -18.84
C GLU A 13 2.61 12.55 -18.70
N ASN A 14 3.04 11.86 -17.64
CA ASN A 14 2.62 10.48 -17.33
C ASN A 14 1.42 10.42 -16.38
N ASN A 15 0.73 11.54 -16.13
CA ASN A 15 -0.36 11.66 -15.17
C ASN A 15 0.03 11.32 -13.72
N ILE A 16 1.30 11.53 -13.36
CA ILE A 16 1.83 11.28 -12.01
C ILE A 16 1.88 12.60 -11.23
N PRO A 17 1.37 12.64 -9.98
CA PRO A 17 1.48 13.80 -9.09
C PRO A 17 2.93 14.27 -8.92
N CYS A 18 3.19 15.53 -9.29
CA CYS A 18 4.53 16.12 -9.28
C CYS A 18 4.72 17.22 -8.25
N ASN A 19 3.64 17.81 -7.74
CA ASN A 19 3.70 18.72 -6.59
C ASN A 19 3.92 17.92 -5.29
N ILE A 20 5.05 18.16 -4.63
CA ILE A 20 5.55 17.27 -3.56
C ILE A 20 4.63 17.30 -2.33
N PRO A 21 4.23 18.46 -1.77
CA PRO A 21 3.40 18.50 -0.56
C PRO A 21 2.03 17.83 -0.77
N GLU A 22 1.36 18.12 -1.86
CA GLU A 22 0.02 17.63 -2.17
C GLU A 22 0.04 16.15 -2.55
N SER A 23 1.08 15.70 -3.27
CA SER A 23 1.32 14.28 -3.56
C SER A 23 1.54 13.47 -2.27
N ILE A 24 2.26 14.03 -1.28
CA ILE A 24 2.38 13.42 0.05
C ILE A 24 1.02 13.35 0.73
N LEU A 25 0.27 14.45 0.73
CA LEU A 25 -1.03 14.53 1.39
C LEU A 25 -2.04 13.54 0.78
N LEU A 26 -2.10 13.44 -0.54
CA LEU A 26 -2.87 12.43 -1.25
C LEU A 26 -2.39 11.02 -0.88
N GLY A 27 -1.07 10.79 -0.86
CA GLY A 27 -0.48 9.52 -0.45
C GLY A 27 -0.84 9.10 0.98
N THR A 28 -0.95 10.06 1.90
CA THR A 28 -1.39 9.84 3.29
C THR A 28 -2.87 9.52 3.34
N TYR A 29 -3.71 10.29 2.62
CA TYR A 29 -5.15 10.02 2.51
C TYR A 29 -5.44 8.63 1.96
N LEU A 30 -4.77 8.22 0.89
CA LEU A 30 -4.89 6.87 0.34
C LEU A 30 -4.45 5.79 1.34
N GLY A 31 -3.57 6.12 2.28
CA GLY A 31 -3.20 5.23 3.38
C GLY A 31 -4.31 5.04 4.41
N VAL A 32 -5.15 6.06 4.63
CA VAL A 32 -6.35 5.94 5.46
C VAL A 32 -7.40 5.09 4.74
N VAL A 33 -7.66 5.39 3.47
CA VAL A 33 -8.62 4.63 2.64
C VAL A 33 -8.22 3.16 2.52
N ALA A 34 -6.93 2.85 2.43
CA ALA A 34 -6.44 1.46 2.36
C ALA A 34 -6.71 0.64 3.63
N ARG A 35 -6.96 1.28 4.77
CA ARG A 35 -7.22 0.62 6.07
C ARG A 35 -8.70 0.60 6.44
N ASP A 36 -9.51 1.42 5.78
CA ASP A 36 -10.94 1.48 5.99
C ASP A 36 -11.59 0.15 5.60
N SER A 37 -12.34 -0.45 6.52
CA SER A 37 -12.95 -1.77 6.31
C SER A 37 -14.07 -1.74 5.27
N VAL A 38 -14.76 -0.62 5.09
CA VAL A 38 -15.84 -0.45 4.09
C VAL A 38 -15.22 -0.17 2.73
N LEU A 39 -14.25 0.74 2.68
CA LEU A 39 -13.61 1.19 1.45
C LEU A 39 -12.48 0.30 0.97
N ALA A 40 -11.86 -0.54 1.80
CA ALA A 40 -10.81 -1.47 1.36
C ALA A 40 -10.75 -2.75 2.23
N PRO A 41 -11.79 -3.62 2.20
CA PRO A 41 -11.83 -4.85 2.99
C PRO A 41 -10.55 -5.66 2.87
N ILE A 42 -9.93 -5.98 4.00
CA ILE A 42 -8.71 -6.79 4.02
C ILE A 42 -9.01 -8.28 3.80
N SER A 43 -10.26 -8.70 3.94
CA SER A 43 -10.69 -10.08 3.67
C SER A 43 -10.72 -10.41 2.18
N PHE A 44 -10.86 -9.41 1.31
CA PHE A 44 -10.95 -9.65 -0.14
C PHE A 44 -9.62 -10.08 -0.76
N PRO A 45 -9.67 -10.95 -1.79
CA PRO A 45 -8.47 -11.40 -2.50
C PRO A 45 -7.89 -10.31 -3.42
N ASP A 46 -8.74 -9.49 -4.02
CA ASP A 46 -8.33 -8.42 -4.93
C ASP A 46 -8.90 -7.07 -4.50
N TRP A 47 -8.02 -6.07 -4.40
CA TRP A 47 -8.34 -4.70 -4.04
C TRP A 47 -8.93 -3.91 -5.22
N ARG A 48 -8.73 -4.39 -6.46
CA ARG A 48 -9.19 -3.74 -7.71
C ARG A 48 -10.70 -3.80 -7.92
N ASN A 49 -11.41 -4.66 -7.18
CA ASN A 49 -12.87 -4.85 -7.31
C ASN A 49 -13.71 -3.71 -6.73
N LYS A 50 -13.15 -2.50 -6.62
CA LYS A 50 -13.81 -1.36 -6.00
C LYS A 50 -14.16 -0.25 -6.96
N LYS A 51 -15.41 0.19 -6.86
CA LYS A 51 -15.97 1.34 -7.56
C LYS A 51 -15.64 2.61 -6.78
N PHE A 52 -14.36 3.00 -6.79
CA PHE A 52 -14.02 4.37 -6.46
C PHE A 52 -14.15 5.22 -7.71
N GLU A 53 -14.84 6.36 -7.58
CA GLU A 53 -14.85 7.40 -8.59
C GLU A 53 -13.60 8.25 -8.38
N PHE A 54 -12.66 8.10 -9.30
CA PHE A 54 -11.43 8.89 -9.36
C PHE A 54 -11.39 9.61 -10.71
N PRO A 55 -10.74 10.79 -10.78
CA PRO A 55 -10.47 11.44 -12.06
C PRO A 55 -9.82 10.44 -13.03
N SER A 56 -10.38 10.31 -14.24
CA SER A 56 -10.00 9.27 -15.21
C SER A 56 -8.50 9.23 -15.48
N HIS A 57 -7.88 10.41 -15.61
CA HIS A 57 -6.46 10.59 -15.89
C HIS A 57 -5.55 10.19 -14.72
N MET A 58 -5.98 10.33 -13.46
CA MET A 58 -5.22 9.89 -12.27
C MET A 58 -5.56 8.48 -11.80
N ARG A 59 -6.63 7.89 -12.35
CA ARG A 59 -7.21 6.63 -11.86
C ARG A 59 -6.15 5.55 -11.72
N GLN A 60 -5.32 5.35 -12.75
CA GLN A 60 -4.29 4.31 -12.75
C GLN A 60 -3.27 4.49 -11.61
N TRP A 61 -2.77 5.71 -11.40
CA TRP A 61 -1.81 5.99 -10.34
C TRP A 61 -2.43 5.79 -8.95
N ILE A 62 -3.64 6.29 -8.74
CA ILE A 62 -4.37 6.16 -7.46
C ILE A 62 -4.59 4.69 -7.14
N LEU A 63 -5.05 3.94 -8.13
CA LEU A 63 -5.24 2.50 -8.07
C LEU A 63 -3.93 1.79 -7.65
N GLN A 64 -2.83 2.00 -8.38
CA GLN A 64 -1.54 1.39 -8.03
C GLN A 64 -1.08 1.76 -6.60
N SER A 65 -1.18 3.03 -6.23
CA SER A 65 -0.78 3.54 -4.91
C SER A 65 -1.62 2.92 -3.78
N LEU A 66 -2.93 2.86 -3.96
CA LEU A 66 -3.86 2.25 -3.01
C LEU A 66 -3.58 0.75 -2.85
N GLY A 67 -3.36 0.03 -3.96
CA GLY A 67 -3.04 -1.39 -3.95
C GLY A 67 -1.72 -1.72 -3.26
N VAL A 68 -0.71 -0.86 -3.37
CA VAL A 68 0.54 -1.01 -2.59
C VAL A 68 0.26 -0.82 -1.10
N LYS A 69 -0.46 0.24 -0.72
CA LYS A 69 -0.75 0.54 0.69
C LYS A 69 -1.60 -0.56 1.34
N TRP A 70 -2.60 -1.08 0.63
CA TRP A 70 -3.44 -2.17 1.10
C TRP A 70 -2.67 -3.48 1.28
N ARG A 71 -1.79 -3.84 0.33
CA ARG A 71 -0.90 -5.01 0.49
C ARG A 71 0.05 -4.83 1.66
N ASN A 72 0.67 -3.66 1.79
CA ASN A 72 1.56 -3.35 2.90
C ASN A 72 0.83 -3.47 4.24
N TYR A 73 -0.40 -2.97 4.33
CA TYR A 73 -1.21 -3.10 5.54
C TYR A 73 -1.42 -4.55 5.95
N LYS A 74 -1.81 -5.44 5.03
CA LYS A 74 -1.93 -6.88 5.33
C LYS A 74 -0.60 -7.50 5.75
N THR A 75 0.50 -7.12 5.09
CA THR A 75 1.83 -7.62 5.43
C THR A 75 2.25 -7.19 6.83
N THR A 76 1.99 -5.93 7.20
CA THR A 76 2.23 -5.40 8.55
C THR A 76 1.40 -6.16 9.59
N LEU A 77 0.09 -6.31 9.35
CA LEU A 77 -0.78 -7.09 10.23
C LEU A 77 -0.28 -8.53 10.42
N LYS A 78 0.16 -9.17 9.33
CA LYS A 78 0.71 -10.52 9.42
C LYS A 78 2.02 -10.54 10.22
N ALA A 79 2.92 -9.59 9.99
CA ALA A 79 4.20 -9.54 10.70
C ALA A 79 4.02 -9.29 12.21
N GLU A 80 3.02 -8.51 12.60
CA GLU A 80 2.78 -8.11 14.00
C GLU A 80 1.93 -9.14 14.77
N HIS A 81 1.03 -9.85 14.10
CA HIS A 81 0.01 -10.66 14.78
C HIS A 81 -0.05 -12.13 14.36
N TRP A 82 0.68 -12.55 13.32
CA TRP A 82 0.79 -13.96 12.94
C TRP A 82 2.04 -14.58 13.56
N ASP A 83 1.87 -15.16 14.75
CA ASP A 83 2.93 -15.81 15.52
C ASP A 83 2.61 -17.28 15.85
N SER A 84 3.37 -17.89 16.76
CA SER A 84 3.25 -19.30 17.14
C SER A 84 2.10 -19.61 18.11
N ARG A 85 1.27 -18.62 18.48
CA ARG A 85 0.08 -18.84 19.33
C ARG A 85 -0.96 -19.70 18.62
N ARG A 86 -1.91 -20.22 19.39
CA ARG A 86 -3.07 -20.92 18.83
C ARG A 86 -3.90 -19.94 18.00
N ILE A 87 -4.47 -20.45 16.90
CA ILE A 87 -5.32 -19.64 15.99
C ILE A 87 -6.47 -18.95 16.75
N GLN A 88 -7.05 -19.62 17.75
CA GLN A 88 -8.12 -19.06 18.58
C GLN A 88 -7.66 -17.81 19.35
N GLU A 89 -6.46 -17.84 19.94
CA GLU A 89 -5.88 -16.69 20.66
C GLU A 89 -5.60 -15.52 19.69
N ILE A 90 -5.17 -15.83 18.46
CA ILE A 90 -4.94 -14.82 17.42
C ILE A 90 -6.26 -14.19 16.97
N LEU A 91 -7.34 -14.97 16.84
CA LEU A 91 -8.67 -14.49 16.49
C LEU A 91 -9.25 -13.55 17.55
N GLU A 92 -8.96 -13.81 18.83
CA GLU A 92 -9.39 -12.98 19.96
C GLU A 92 -8.58 -11.67 20.06
N THR A 93 -7.33 -11.67 19.61
CA THR A 93 -6.44 -10.49 19.63
C THR A 93 -6.67 -9.59 18.42
N VAL A 94 -7.86 -8.99 18.29
CA VAL A 94 -8.19 -8.10 17.17
C VAL A 94 -7.38 -6.80 17.26
N PRO A 95 -6.58 -6.44 16.24
CA PRO A 95 -5.80 -5.20 16.27
C PRO A 95 -6.68 -3.95 16.23
N ALA A 96 -6.24 -2.89 16.91
CA ALA A 96 -6.98 -1.63 16.95
C ALA A 96 -7.22 -1.06 15.55
N GLY A 97 -8.46 -0.69 15.24
CA GLY A 97 -8.85 -0.15 13.94
C GLY A 97 -9.04 -1.19 12.83
N VAL A 98 -8.94 -2.49 13.13
CA VAL A 98 -9.32 -3.58 12.22
C VAL A 98 -10.75 -4.03 12.52
N ASP A 99 -11.54 -4.24 11.47
CA ASP A 99 -12.86 -4.84 11.59
C ASP A 99 -12.77 -6.32 12.02
N GLN A 100 -13.51 -6.70 13.05
CA GLN A 100 -13.44 -8.04 13.66
C GLN A 100 -13.81 -9.15 12.67
N LEU A 101 -14.84 -8.95 11.85
CA LEU A 101 -15.27 -9.96 10.88
C LEU A 101 -14.18 -10.15 9.80
N GLN A 102 -13.61 -9.05 9.30
CA GLN A 102 -12.53 -9.10 8.34
C GLN A 102 -11.24 -9.70 8.92
N TRP A 103 -10.94 -9.43 10.19
CA TRP A 103 -9.84 -10.06 10.91
C TRP A 103 -10.00 -11.57 10.94
N CYS A 104 -11.16 -12.05 11.38
CA CYS A 104 -11.45 -13.48 11.42
C CYS A 104 -11.29 -14.14 10.05
N GLN A 105 -11.82 -13.53 9.00
CA GLN A 105 -11.68 -14.02 7.63
C GLN A 105 -10.22 -14.07 7.16
N LEU A 106 -9.43 -13.06 7.54
CA LEU A 106 -8.01 -12.97 7.17
C LEU A 106 -7.16 -14.01 7.89
N VAL A 107 -7.34 -14.18 9.19
CA VAL A 107 -6.64 -15.18 10.01
C VAL A 107 -7.00 -16.60 9.55
N ASN A 108 -8.28 -16.87 9.32
CA ASN A 108 -8.74 -18.15 8.76
C ASN A 108 -8.19 -18.44 7.37
N LYS A 109 -7.87 -17.40 6.60
CA LYS A 109 -7.18 -17.57 5.32
C LYS A 109 -5.72 -17.96 5.54
N TRP A 110 -5.00 -17.27 6.43
CA TRP A 110 -3.60 -17.57 6.72
C TRP A 110 -3.38 -18.95 7.34
N SER A 111 -4.36 -19.50 8.04
CA SER A 111 -4.29 -20.86 8.59
C SER A 111 -4.44 -21.96 7.53
N LYS A 112 -4.93 -21.66 6.32
CA LYS A 112 -5.10 -22.67 5.28
C LYS A 112 -3.74 -23.21 4.81
N PRO A 113 -3.62 -24.53 4.60
CA PRO A 113 -2.37 -25.14 4.15
C PRO A 113 -1.87 -24.55 2.82
N GLU A 114 -2.79 -24.23 1.90
CA GLU A 114 -2.45 -23.61 0.61
C GLU A 114 -1.78 -22.23 0.76
N ASP A 115 -2.25 -21.40 1.70
CA ASP A 115 -1.69 -20.08 1.96
C ASP A 115 -0.36 -20.18 2.71
N GLN A 116 -0.20 -21.18 3.60
CA GLN A 116 1.06 -21.48 4.27
C GLN A 116 2.14 -21.99 3.30
N GLU A 117 1.79 -22.92 2.41
CA GLU A 117 2.70 -23.44 1.39
C GLU A 117 3.15 -22.32 0.44
N ARG A 118 2.23 -21.47 0.02
CA ARG A 118 2.53 -20.29 -0.80
C ARG A 118 3.46 -19.32 -0.08
N ALA A 119 3.24 -19.08 1.21
CA ALA A 119 4.11 -18.24 2.01
C ALA A 119 5.53 -18.84 2.14
N ALA A 120 5.64 -20.15 2.35
CA ALA A 120 6.92 -20.85 2.41
C ALA A 120 7.69 -20.75 1.08
N LYS A 121 7.01 -20.98 -0.05
CA LYS A 121 7.57 -20.79 -1.40
C LYS A 121 8.04 -19.36 -1.63
N ASN A 122 7.23 -18.37 -1.28
CA ASN A 122 7.57 -16.95 -1.43
C ASN A 122 8.78 -16.56 -0.57
N SER A 123 8.87 -17.06 0.66
CA SER A 123 10.02 -16.84 1.55
C SER A 123 11.31 -17.48 0.99
N ALA A 124 11.22 -18.71 0.48
CA ALA A 124 12.36 -19.37 -0.18
C ALA A 124 12.81 -18.62 -1.44
N ASN A 125 11.87 -18.10 -2.24
CA ASN A 125 12.18 -17.31 -3.43
C ASN A 125 12.81 -15.96 -3.07
N ALA A 126 12.30 -15.28 -2.04
CA ALA A 126 12.87 -14.02 -1.56
C ALA A 126 14.33 -14.19 -1.12
N LYS A 127 14.67 -15.29 -0.45
CA LYS A 127 16.06 -15.62 -0.07
C LYS A 127 16.99 -15.85 -1.27
N LYS A 128 16.46 -16.24 -2.42
CA LYS A 128 17.20 -16.46 -3.67
C LYS A 128 17.36 -15.19 -4.50
N GLN A 129 16.69 -14.10 -4.14
CA GLN A 129 16.76 -12.84 -4.87
C GLN A 129 18.09 -12.14 -4.58
N THR A 130 19.00 -12.13 -5.55
CA THR A 130 20.37 -11.58 -5.42
C THR A 130 20.50 -10.12 -5.84
N CYS A 131 19.56 -9.59 -6.62
CA CYS A 131 19.54 -8.18 -7.02
C CYS A 131 18.44 -7.42 -6.27
N PRO A 132 18.78 -6.70 -5.18
CA PRO A 132 17.87 -5.71 -4.64
C PRO A 132 17.92 -4.48 -5.55
N HIS A 133 17.11 -4.45 -6.61
CA HIS A 133 16.79 -3.17 -7.27
C HIS A 133 15.85 -2.37 -6.36
N THR A 134 16.38 -1.94 -5.21
CA THR A 134 15.68 -1.02 -4.31
C THR A 134 16.29 0.34 -4.56
N MET A 135 15.73 1.08 -5.51
CA MET A 135 16.10 2.49 -5.81
C MET A 135 15.77 3.48 -4.67
N GLY A 136 15.78 3.01 -3.41
CA GLY A 136 15.36 3.78 -2.24
C GLY A 136 13.86 4.12 -2.22
N ARG A 137 13.42 4.83 -1.17
CA ARG A 137 12.04 5.32 -1.00
C ARG A 137 11.83 6.67 -1.70
N VAL A 138 12.28 6.81 -2.95
CA VAL A 138 12.13 8.07 -3.71
C VAL A 138 11.30 7.80 -4.97
N SER A 139 10.17 8.51 -5.13
CA SER A 139 9.35 8.43 -6.34
C SER A 139 10.12 8.93 -7.57
N SER A 140 9.83 8.38 -8.76
CA SER A 140 10.51 8.78 -10.03
C SER A 140 10.55 10.30 -10.20
N VAL A 141 9.40 10.96 -9.99
CA VAL A 141 9.26 12.41 -10.11
C VAL A 141 10.17 13.21 -9.16
N ARG A 142 10.44 12.68 -7.96
CA ARG A 142 11.37 13.33 -7.02
C ARG A 142 12.82 13.14 -7.45
N ARG A 143 13.15 12.02 -8.09
CA ARG A 143 14.49 11.77 -8.64
C ARG A 143 14.72 12.65 -9.86
N GLU A 144 13.74 12.76 -10.75
CA GLU A 144 13.80 13.68 -11.90
C GLU A 144 14.04 15.13 -11.44
N LYS A 145 13.28 15.61 -10.45
CA LYS A 145 13.49 16.96 -9.87
C LYS A 145 14.87 17.11 -9.22
N ARG A 146 15.34 16.10 -8.48
CA ARG A 146 16.66 16.12 -7.84
C ARG A 146 17.79 16.13 -8.88
N ASN A 147 17.73 15.24 -9.87
CA ASN A 147 18.72 15.15 -10.93
C ASN A 147 18.74 16.43 -11.78
N GLY A 148 17.57 17.03 -12.07
CA GLY A 148 17.49 18.32 -12.75
C GLY A 148 18.08 19.49 -11.95
N MET A 149 17.94 19.48 -10.62
CA MET A 149 18.61 20.46 -9.75
C MET A 149 20.12 20.26 -9.70
N GLU A 150 20.60 19.02 -9.61
CA GLU A 150 22.05 18.71 -9.60
C GLU A 150 22.72 19.15 -10.92
N LEU A 151 22.09 18.92 -12.08
CA LEU A 151 22.61 19.39 -13.38
C LEU A 151 22.70 20.93 -13.50
N ASN A 152 21.85 21.69 -12.81
CA ASN A 152 21.91 23.14 -12.82
C ASN A 152 23.04 23.72 -11.95
N ILE A 153 23.54 22.95 -10.97
CA ILE A 153 24.63 23.39 -10.08
C ILE A 153 26.00 23.21 -10.74
N TYR A 154 26.13 22.30 -11.72
CA TYR A 154 27.37 22.04 -12.45
C TYR A 154 27.53 22.86 -13.75
N ASN A 155 26.60 23.77 -14.05
CA ASN A 155 26.63 24.61 -15.26
C ASN A 155 26.93 26.11 -14.97
N TYR A 156 27.59 26.42 -13.85
CA TYR A 156 28.15 27.74 -13.54
C TYR A 156 29.63 27.63 -13.18
#